data_AF-A0A5K7S958-F1
#
_entry.id   AF-A0A5K7S958-F1
#
_cell.length_a   1.000
_cell.length_b   1.000
_cell.length_c   1.000
_cell.angle_alpha   90.00
_cell.angle_beta   90.00
_cell.angle_gamma   90.00
#
_symmetry.space_group_name_H-M   'P 1'
#
loop_
_entity.id
_entity.type
_entity.pdbx_description
1 polymer ?
#
loop_
_entity_poly.entity_id
_entity_poly.type
_entity_poly.pdbx_seq_one_letter_code
_entity_poly.pdbx_strand_id
1 'polypeptide(L)'
;MIWVIVIFIIGYILIKYFLALNKDNNDLQGKTLDDKFHFIVDEINESAFNGNGHVTYIDKREFNLYEVGQNQIVKFHYSSGHLSIIWKYKYFQKEVILERQFNDVRNLSIFDQQRIAKAMITEMTIVVENHKANVLNDI
;
A
#
# COMPACT_ATOMS: atom_id res chain seq x y z
N MET A 1 27.63 8.09 32.29
CA MET A 1 26.37 7.50 32.79
C MET A 1 25.20 7.75 31.83
N ILE A 2 24.92 8.99 31.44
CA ILE A 2 23.87 9.32 30.44
C ILE A 2 24.06 8.56 29.13
N TRP A 3 25.29 8.46 28.61
CA TRP A 3 25.59 7.71 27.39
C TRP A 3 25.23 6.21 27.45
N VAL A 4 25.37 5.57 28.62
CA VAL A 4 24.98 4.16 28.80
C VAL A 4 23.47 4.00 28.68
N ILE A 5 22.71 4.93 29.31
CA ILE A 5 21.24 4.95 29.23
C ILE A 5 20.78 5.16 27.78
N VAL A 6 21.40 6.09 27.06
CA VAL A 6 21.09 6.35 25.64
C VAL A 6 21.36 5.12 24.77
N ILE A 7 22.48 4.43 24.97
CA ILE A 7 22.81 3.20 24.23
C ILE A 7 21.77 2.10 24.51
N PHE A 8 21.34 1.93 25.77
CA PHE A 8 20.30 0.96 26.12
C PHE A 8 18.96 1.26 25.45
N ILE A 9 18.55 2.54 25.40
CA ILE A 9 17.30 2.95 24.74
C ILE A 9 17.37 2.67 23.24
N ILE A 10 18.45 3.07 22.57
CA ILE A 10 18.63 2.83 21.14
C ILE A 10 18.66 1.32 20.85
N GLY A 11 19.39 0.54 21.65
CA GLY A 11 19.46 -0.92 21.53
C GLY A 11 18.08 -1.57 21.66
N TYR A 12 17.28 -1.16 22.65
CA TYR A 12 15.92 -1.66 22.83
C TYR A 12 15.02 -1.37 21.61
N ILE A 13 15.08 -0.15 21.08
CA ILE A 13 14.31 0.25 19.88
C ILE A 13 14.72 -0.60 18.67
N LEU A 14 16.03 -0.77 18.44
CA LEU A 14 16.55 -1.57 17.33
C LEU A 14 16.14 -3.04 17.44
N ILE A 15 16.25 -3.65 18.62
CA ILE A 15 15.83 -5.05 18.85
C ILE A 15 14.34 -5.20 18.53
N LYS A 16 13.49 -4.29 19.03
CA LYS A 16 12.05 -4.33 18.76
C LYS A 16 11.75 -4.22 17.25
N TYR A 17 12.48 -3.36 16.55
CA TYR A 17 12.36 -3.20 15.11
C TYR A 17 12.78 -4.46 14.33
N PHE A 18 13.95 -5.04 14.63
CA PHE A 18 14.40 -6.28 13.98
C PHE A 18 13.45 -7.45 14.24
N LEU A 19 12.88 -7.55 15.44
CA LEU A 19 11.87 -8.57 15.76
C LEU A 19 10.59 -8.39 14.93
N ALA A 20 10.14 -7.16 14.71
CA ALA A 20 8.99 -6.88 13.86
C ALA A 20 9.27 -7.26 12.40
N LEU A 21 10.45 -6.88 11.87
CA LEU A 21 10.86 -7.28 10.53
C LEU A 21 10.94 -8.80 10.36
N ASN A 22 11.43 -9.52 11.36
CA ASN A 22 11.53 -10.97 11.28
C ASN A 22 10.13 -11.62 11.27
N LYS A 23 9.18 -11.08 12.04
CA LYS A 23 7.77 -11.51 11.98
C LYS A 23 7.18 -11.29 10.59
N ASP A 24 7.41 -10.14 9.96
CA ASP A 24 6.90 -9.92 8.60
C ASP A 24 7.51 -10.91 7.59
N ASN A 25 8.77 -11.28 7.77
CA ASN A 25 9.38 -12.33 6.94
C ASN A 25 8.71 -13.68 7.12
N ASN A 26 8.38 -14.05 8.36
CA ASN A 26 7.64 -15.27 8.70
C ASN A 26 6.21 -15.23 8.14
N ASP A 27 5.53 -14.10 8.25
CA ASP A 27 4.19 -13.89 7.71
C ASP A 27 4.14 -14.09 6.18
N LEU A 28 5.25 -13.82 5.51
CA LEU A 28 5.45 -14.01 4.07
C LEU A 28 6.32 -15.25 3.76
N GLN A 29 6.49 -16.20 4.70
CA GLN A 29 7.15 -17.47 4.41
C GLN A 29 6.18 -18.36 3.62
N GLY A 30 6.50 -18.58 2.34
CA GLY A 30 5.74 -19.47 1.47
C GLY A 30 4.53 -18.85 0.75
N LYS A 31 4.31 -17.53 0.87
CA LYS A 31 3.30 -16.77 0.12
C LYS A 31 3.85 -15.41 -0.30
N THR A 32 3.40 -14.89 -1.44
CA THR A 32 3.71 -13.53 -1.88
C THR A 32 2.85 -12.51 -1.14
N LEU A 33 3.21 -11.22 -1.25
CA LEU A 33 2.47 -10.16 -0.58
C LEU A 33 1.05 -9.99 -1.15
N ASP A 34 0.91 -10.10 -2.46
CA ASP A 34 -0.38 -10.09 -3.15
C ASP A 34 -1.25 -11.29 -2.75
N ASP A 35 -0.70 -12.50 -2.60
CA ASP A 35 -1.46 -13.65 -2.06
C ASP A 35 -2.04 -13.35 -0.66
N LYS A 36 -1.23 -12.74 0.21
CA LYS A 36 -1.64 -12.38 1.58
C LYS A 36 -2.82 -11.41 1.59
N PHE A 37 -2.79 -10.43 0.68
CA PHE A 37 -3.77 -9.37 0.59
C PHE A 37 -4.66 -9.47 -0.67
N HIS A 38 -4.88 -10.68 -1.19
CA HIS A 38 -5.47 -10.86 -2.52
C HIS A 38 -6.84 -10.22 -2.67
N PHE A 39 -7.70 -10.25 -1.64
CA PHE A 39 -8.98 -9.54 -1.69
C PHE A 39 -8.83 -8.03 -1.85
N ILE A 40 -7.79 -7.43 -1.25
CA ILE A 40 -7.50 -6.00 -1.44
C ILE A 40 -7.02 -5.75 -2.87
N VAL A 41 -6.10 -6.60 -3.35
CA VAL A 41 -5.51 -6.49 -4.68
C VAL A 41 -6.58 -6.65 -5.76
N ASP A 42 -7.41 -7.68 -5.67
CA ASP A 42 -8.45 -8.01 -6.64
C ASP A 42 -9.51 -6.92 -6.71
N GLU A 43 -10.00 -6.42 -5.58
CA GLU A 43 -11.00 -5.33 -5.57
C GLU A 43 -10.44 -4.03 -6.13
N ILE A 44 -9.20 -3.67 -5.79
CA ILE A 44 -8.53 -2.50 -6.37
C ILE A 44 -8.27 -2.73 -7.86
N ASN A 45 -7.86 -3.92 -8.29
CA ASN A 45 -7.60 -4.25 -9.69
C ASN A 45 -8.88 -4.16 -10.53
N GLU A 46 -9.97 -4.68 -10.02
CA GLU A 46 -11.28 -4.59 -10.66
C GLU A 46 -11.70 -3.12 -10.82
N SER A 47 -11.59 -2.32 -9.76
CA SER A 47 -11.97 -0.91 -9.81
C SER A 47 -11.05 -0.03 -10.65
N ALA A 48 -9.75 -0.31 -10.67
CA ALA A 48 -8.75 0.55 -11.31
C ALA A 48 -8.44 0.13 -12.75
N PHE A 49 -8.44 -1.17 -13.03
CA PHE A 49 -7.94 -1.73 -14.29
C PHE A 49 -8.93 -2.72 -14.93
N ASN A 50 -10.17 -2.78 -14.44
CA ASN A 50 -11.19 -3.77 -14.89
C ASN A 50 -10.66 -5.20 -14.84
N GLY A 51 -9.85 -5.52 -13.83
CA GLY A 51 -9.22 -6.83 -13.64
C GLY A 51 -7.99 -7.10 -14.51
N ASN A 52 -7.56 -6.16 -15.36
CA ASN A 52 -6.44 -6.36 -16.30
C ASN A 52 -5.09 -5.83 -15.77
N GLY A 53 -5.04 -5.33 -14.54
CA GLY A 53 -3.80 -4.91 -13.89
C GLY A 53 -2.92 -6.12 -13.54
N HIS A 54 -1.62 -5.93 -13.65
CA HIS A 54 -0.61 -6.95 -13.40
C HIS A 54 0.24 -6.56 -12.19
N VAL A 55 0.53 -7.56 -11.35
CA VAL A 55 1.46 -7.42 -10.22
C VAL A 55 2.90 -7.47 -10.72
N THR A 56 3.68 -6.44 -10.40
CA THR A 56 5.12 -6.38 -10.65
C THR A 56 5.84 -6.19 -9.32
N TYR A 57 6.54 -7.23 -8.88
CA TYR A 57 7.28 -7.22 -7.62
C TYR A 57 8.49 -6.29 -7.68
N ILE A 58 8.63 -5.43 -6.69
CA ILE A 58 9.85 -4.64 -6.44
C ILE A 58 10.74 -5.41 -5.48
N ASP A 59 10.15 -5.92 -4.40
CA ASP A 59 10.80 -6.81 -3.45
C ASP A 59 9.77 -7.79 -2.83
N LYS A 60 10.16 -8.51 -1.77
CA LYS A 60 9.27 -9.47 -1.08
C LYS A 60 8.05 -8.79 -0.41
N ARG A 61 8.19 -7.52 -0.05
CA ARG A 61 7.29 -6.70 0.76
C ARG A 61 6.66 -5.56 -0.01
N GLU A 62 6.92 -5.49 -1.31
CA GLU A 62 6.55 -4.35 -2.13
C GLU A 62 6.30 -4.78 -3.57
N PHE A 63 5.16 -4.36 -4.10
CA PHE A 63 4.84 -4.56 -5.50
C PHE A 63 4.04 -3.38 -6.05
N ASN A 64 4.02 -3.27 -7.37
CA ASN A 64 3.13 -2.40 -8.10
C ASN A 64 2.03 -3.22 -8.78
N LEU A 65 0.82 -2.69 -8.79
CA LEU A 65 -0.30 -3.12 -9.59
C LEU A 65 -0.56 -2.06 -10.65
N TYR A 66 -0.42 -2.41 -11.92
CA TYR A 66 -0.72 -1.51 -13.03
C TYR A 66 -1.05 -2.27 -14.32
N GLU A 67 -1.74 -1.59 -15.23
CA GLU A 67 -1.96 -2.04 -16.59
C GLU A 67 -1.18 -1.12 -17.55
N VAL A 68 -0.53 -1.71 -18.56
CA VAL A 68 0.25 -0.95 -19.54
C VAL A 68 -0.68 -0.01 -20.33
N GLY A 69 -0.31 1.27 -20.43
CA GLY A 69 -1.09 2.29 -21.13
C GLY A 69 -2.16 2.97 -20.30
N GLN A 70 -2.40 2.52 -19.06
CA GLN A 70 -3.27 3.23 -18.12
C GLN A 70 -2.54 4.39 -17.44
N ASN A 71 -3.30 5.40 -17.07
CA ASN A 71 -2.79 6.61 -16.41
C ASN A 71 -2.70 6.48 -14.88
N GLN A 72 -2.62 5.25 -14.36
CA GLN A 72 -2.56 5.02 -12.92
C GLN A 72 -1.76 3.78 -12.55
N ILE A 73 -1.26 3.81 -11.32
CA ILE A 73 -0.46 2.75 -10.71
C ILE A 73 -0.75 2.72 -9.21
N VAL A 74 -0.87 1.52 -8.66
CA VAL A 74 -1.07 1.31 -7.23
C VAL A 74 0.12 0.55 -6.68
N LYS A 75 0.79 1.13 -5.69
CA LYS A 75 1.93 0.52 -5.02
C LYS A 75 1.49 0.03 -3.64
N PHE A 76 1.85 -1.21 -3.34
CA PHE A 76 1.61 -1.83 -2.04
C PHE A 76 2.94 -2.03 -1.35
N HIS A 77 3.03 -1.67 -0.07
CA HIS A 77 4.22 -1.85 0.76
C HIS A 77 3.84 -2.37 2.14
N TYR A 78 4.41 -3.49 2.55
CA TYR A 78 4.10 -4.14 3.82
C TYR A 78 5.32 -4.21 4.75
N SER A 79 5.21 -3.56 5.90
CA SER A 79 6.31 -3.50 6.85
C SER A 79 5.81 -3.31 8.27
N SER A 80 6.45 -4.00 9.21
CA SER A 80 6.18 -3.99 10.65
C SER A 80 4.73 -4.30 11.02
N GLY A 81 3.97 -4.99 10.15
CA GLY A 81 2.55 -5.28 10.34
C GLY A 81 1.61 -4.19 9.84
N HIS A 82 2.13 -3.22 9.09
CA HIS A 82 1.37 -2.16 8.44
C HIS A 82 1.38 -2.39 6.93
N LEU A 83 0.24 -2.14 6.27
CA LEU A 83 0.14 -2.10 4.82
C LEU A 83 -0.04 -0.64 4.39
N SER A 84 0.88 -0.14 3.60
CA SER A 84 0.78 1.15 2.95
C SER A 84 0.37 0.95 1.50
N ILE A 85 -0.66 1.67 1.06
CA ILE A 85 -1.15 1.65 -0.32
C ILE A 85 -1.02 3.08 -0.86
N ILE A 86 -0.25 3.23 -1.94
CA ILE A 86 -0.01 4.49 -2.62
C ILE A 86 -0.60 4.38 -4.02
N TRP A 87 -1.65 5.16 -4.30
CA TRP A 87 -2.31 5.20 -5.59
C TRP A 87 -1.98 6.51 -6.30
N LYS A 88 -1.34 6.42 -7.45
CA LYS A 88 -1.03 7.56 -8.30
C LYS A 88 -1.93 7.57 -9.53
N TYR A 89 -2.45 8.74 -9.88
CA TYR A 89 -3.26 8.96 -11.08
C TYR A 89 -2.77 10.20 -11.83
N LYS A 90 -2.77 10.12 -13.16
CA LYS A 90 -2.29 11.17 -14.05
C LYS A 90 -3.39 11.65 -15.00
N TYR A 91 -3.50 12.98 -15.15
CA TYR A 91 -4.45 13.63 -16.06
C TYR A 91 -3.83 14.89 -16.66
N PHE A 92 -3.78 15.00 -17.99
CA PHE A 92 -3.07 16.08 -18.73
C PHE A 92 -1.69 16.44 -18.15
N GLN A 93 -0.82 15.43 -17.95
CA GLN A 93 0.52 15.58 -17.37
C GLN A 93 0.57 16.02 -15.90
N LYS A 94 -0.56 16.31 -15.25
CA LYS A 94 -0.65 16.59 -13.82
C LYS A 94 -0.97 15.30 -13.06
N GLU A 95 -0.20 15.02 -12.02
CA GLU A 95 -0.35 13.83 -11.18
C GLU A 95 -1.02 14.17 -9.85
N VAL A 96 -1.80 13.22 -9.34
CA VAL A 96 -2.33 13.23 -7.98
C VAL A 96 -1.99 11.91 -7.29
N ILE A 97 -1.70 11.99 -5.99
CA ILE A 97 -1.25 10.86 -5.19
C ILE A 97 -2.16 10.75 -3.96
N LEU A 98 -2.74 9.57 -3.77
CA LEU A 98 -3.42 9.17 -2.55
C LEU A 98 -2.56 8.14 -1.82
N GLU A 99 -2.25 8.40 -0.56
CA GLU A 99 -1.51 7.48 0.29
C GLU A 99 -2.29 7.18 1.57
N ARG A 100 -2.38 5.90 1.92
CA ARG A 100 -2.96 5.43 3.17
C ARG A 100 -2.14 4.31 3.77
N GLN A 101 -2.01 4.37 5.09
CA GLN A 101 -1.42 3.31 5.90
C GLN A 101 -2.51 2.64 6.75
N PHE A 102 -2.57 1.32 6.66
CA PHE A 102 -3.43 0.46 7.46
C PHE A 102 -2.58 -0.26 8.50
N ASN A 103 -2.95 -0.13 9.76
CA ASN A 103 -2.20 -0.68 10.88
C ASN A 103 -2.71 -2.07 11.29
N ASP A 104 -1.83 -2.87 11.90
CA ASP A 104 -2.14 -4.18 12.48
C ASP A 104 -2.78 -5.18 11.52
N VAL A 105 -2.33 -5.17 10.26
CA VAL A 105 -2.92 -5.96 9.17
C VAL A 105 -2.42 -7.40 9.07
N ARG A 106 -1.82 -7.94 10.15
CA ARG A 106 -1.25 -9.31 10.12
C ARG A 106 -2.32 -10.39 9.93
N ASN A 107 -3.46 -10.20 10.58
CA ASN A 107 -4.55 -11.17 10.68
C ASN A 107 -5.87 -10.55 10.23
N LEU A 108 -5.90 -9.92 9.06
CA LEU A 108 -7.14 -9.38 8.51
C LEU A 108 -8.09 -10.49 8.11
N SER A 109 -9.36 -10.37 8.51
CA SER A 109 -10.43 -11.18 7.91
C SER A 109 -10.68 -10.74 6.46
N ILE A 110 -11.41 -11.55 5.70
CA ILE A 110 -11.86 -11.20 4.35
C ILE A 110 -12.62 -9.86 4.39
N PHE A 111 -13.58 -9.72 5.31
CA PHE A 111 -14.37 -8.50 5.46
C PHE A 111 -13.52 -7.26 5.78
N ASP A 112 -12.44 -7.42 6.56
CA ASP A 112 -11.53 -6.31 6.84
C ASP A 112 -10.76 -5.88 5.58
N GLN A 113 -10.30 -6.85 4.77
CA GLN A 113 -9.64 -6.57 3.50
C GLN A 113 -10.57 -5.85 2.52
N GLN A 114 -11.81 -6.33 2.36
CA GLN A 114 -12.81 -5.68 1.51
C GLN A 114 -13.13 -4.26 1.98
N ARG A 115 -13.22 -4.05 3.30
CA ARG A 115 -13.44 -2.70 3.87
C ARG A 115 -12.27 -1.77 3.54
N ILE A 116 -11.03 -2.25 3.63
CA ILE A 116 -9.84 -1.48 3.26
C ILE A 116 -9.87 -1.12 1.78
N ALA A 117 -10.13 -2.08 0.89
CA ALA A 117 -10.20 -1.85 -0.55
C ALA A 117 -11.29 -0.84 -0.92
N LYS A 118 -12.51 -1.04 -0.41
CA LYS A 118 -13.63 -0.10 -0.65
C LYS A 118 -13.33 1.31 -0.16
N ALA A 119 -12.67 1.46 1.00
CA ALA A 119 -12.26 2.77 1.50
C ALA A 119 -11.27 3.44 0.53
N MET A 120 -10.23 2.71 0.09
CA MET A 120 -9.25 3.23 -0.88
C MET A 120 -9.90 3.63 -2.20
N ILE A 121 -10.77 2.78 -2.75
CA ILE A 121 -11.48 3.04 -4.01
C ILE A 121 -12.36 4.29 -3.90
N THR A 122 -13.15 4.38 -2.82
CA THR A 122 -14.06 5.52 -2.60
C THR A 122 -13.29 6.83 -2.50
N GLU A 123 -12.21 6.85 -1.72
CA GLU A 123 -11.37 8.03 -1.58
C GLU A 123 -10.68 8.40 -2.91
N MET A 124 -10.16 7.41 -3.64
CA MET A 124 -9.49 7.67 -4.91
C MET A 124 -10.45 8.23 -5.96
N THR A 125 -11.68 7.73 -6.04
CA THR A 125 -12.70 8.26 -6.97
C THR A 125 -12.93 9.75 -6.73
N ILE A 126 -13.12 10.15 -5.47
CA ILE A 126 -13.30 11.57 -5.09
C ILE A 126 -12.06 12.39 -5.46
N VAL A 127 -10.86 11.89 -5.17
CA VAL A 127 -9.59 12.56 -5.48
C VAL A 127 -9.42 12.74 -7.00
N VAL A 128 -9.75 11.73 -7.79
CA VAL A 128 -9.65 11.76 -9.26
C VAL A 128 -10.66 12.74 -9.87
N GLU A 129 -11.90 12.74 -9.39
CA GLU A 129 -12.94 13.67 -9.85
C GLU A 129 -12.53 15.13 -9.59
N ASN A 130 -12.10 15.43 -8.37
CA ASN A 130 -11.61 16.76 -8.00
C ASN A 130 -10.36 17.15 -8.79
N HIS A 131 -9.42 16.20 -8.98
CA HIS A 131 -8.22 16.44 -9.79
C HIS A 131 -8.59 16.80 -11.23
N LYS A 132 -9.46 16.02 -11.88
CA LYS A 132 -9.92 16.31 -13.25
C LYS A 132 -10.56 17.68 -13.37
N ALA A 133 -11.45 18.04 -12.43
CA ALA A 133 -12.10 19.34 -12.42
C ALA A 133 -11.09 20.50 -12.26
N ASN A 134 -10.13 20.37 -11.35
CA ASN A 134 -9.09 21.37 -11.14
C ASN A 134 -8.20 21.53 -12.38
N VAL A 135 -7.77 20.41 -12.97
CA VAL A 135 -6.94 20.45 -14.19
C VAL A 135 -7.67 21.12 -15.35
N LEU A 136 -8.98 20.90 -15.52
CA LEU A 136 -9.77 21.54 -16.57
C LEU A 136 -9.99 23.04 -16.33
N ASN A 137 -10.11 23.47 -15.08
CA ASN A 137 -10.25 24.89 -14.73
C ASN A 137 -8.93 25.67 -14.86
N ASP A 138 -7.79 24.96 -14.82
CA ASP A 138 -6.45 25.53 -14.99
C ASP A 138 -6.02 25.64 -16.47
N ILE A 139 -6.82 25.14 -17.42
CA ILE A 139 -6.59 25.19 -18.88
C ILE A 139 -7.35 26.38 -19.48
#